data_AF-A0A6N2YV20-F1
#
_entry.id   AF-A0A6N2YV20-F1
#
_cell.length_a   1.000
_cell.length_b   1.000
_cell.length_c   1.000
_cell.angle_alpha   90.00
_cell.angle_beta   90.00
_cell.angle_gamma   90.00
#
_symmetry.space_group_name_H-M   'P 1'
#
loop_
_entity.id
_entity.type
_entity.pdbx_description
1 polymer ?
#
loop_
_entity_poly.entity_id
_entity_poly.type
_entity_poly.pdbx_seq_one_letter_code
_entity_poly.pdbx_strand_id
1 'polypeptide(L)'
;MNLTTYWKYLNTIVVLIVFFLISLIFASHTMIQTLLGVGSLAWFLFFLIREIYLNNRRTQRTRFQVRLSHGLIVLGLLLFNTSVHQTVISTFGQTDMIQFWGEHEAAIHMNGRAYHLIWTKRSFHSTTYFYNLYERRGLFFYRVNSEVMSWTINPPEQRDYGAVRTFLYHGEEQGVK
;
A
#
# COMPACT_ATOMS: atom_id res chain seq x y z
N MET A 1 -5.52 -32.14 -20.92
CA MET A 1 -5.89 -30.70 -20.94
C MET A 1 -5.78 -30.22 -22.38
N ASN A 2 -6.80 -29.55 -22.92
CA ASN A 2 -6.76 -29.04 -24.29
C ASN A 2 -5.68 -27.94 -24.40
N LEU A 3 -4.91 -27.93 -25.50
CA LEU A 3 -3.80 -27.00 -25.73
C LEU A 3 -4.27 -25.53 -25.60
N THR A 4 -5.47 -25.23 -26.10
CA THR A 4 -6.11 -23.90 -25.99
C THR A 4 -6.37 -23.47 -24.55
N THR A 5 -6.71 -24.41 -23.68
CA THR A 5 -6.99 -24.14 -22.26
C THR A 5 -5.70 -23.88 -21.48
N TYR A 6 -4.60 -24.54 -21.86
CA TYR A 6 -3.28 -24.29 -21.29
C TYR A 6 -2.77 -22.87 -21.59
N TRP A 7 -2.82 -22.46 -22.86
CA TRP A 7 -2.43 -21.10 -23.26
C TRP A 7 -3.27 -20.02 -22.58
N LYS A 8 -4.58 -20.28 -22.40
CA LYS A 8 -5.46 -19.38 -21.67
C LYS A 8 -5.00 -19.15 -20.22
N TYR A 9 -4.66 -20.20 -19.49
CA TYR A 9 -4.21 -20.06 -18.09
C TYR A 9 -2.83 -19.42 -18.00
N LEU A 10 -1.93 -19.76 -18.93
CA LEU A 10 -0.62 -19.13 -19.01
C LEU A 10 -0.75 -17.61 -19.22
N ASN A 11 -1.61 -17.18 -20.15
CA ASN A 11 -1.89 -15.76 -20.37
C ASN A 11 -2.44 -15.08 -19.11
N THR A 12 -3.37 -15.72 -18.39
CA THR A 12 -3.89 -15.16 -17.13
C THR A 12 -2.79 -14.98 -16.08
N ILE A 13 -1.91 -15.97 -15.91
CA ILE A 13 -0.78 -15.89 -14.98
C ILE A 13 0.15 -14.73 -15.36
N VAL A 14 0.48 -14.60 -16.65
CA VAL A 14 1.34 -13.51 -17.15
C VAL A 14 0.70 -12.14 -16.86
N VAL A 15 -0.59 -11.99 -17.14
CA VAL A 15 -1.33 -10.74 -16.85
C VAL A 15 -1.27 -10.40 -15.36
N LEU A 16 -1.46 -11.38 -14.47
CA LEU A 16 -1.39 -11.17 -13.03
C LEU A 16 0.02 -10.76 -12.56
N ILE A 17 1.06 -11.34 -13.14
CA ILE A 17 2.46 -10.95 -12.86
C ILE A 17 2.70 -9.51 -13.31
N VAL A 18 2.27 -9.13 -14.51
CA VAL A 18 2.43 -7.76 -15.02
C VAL A 18 1.74 -6.75 -14.11
N PHE A 19 0.49 -7.01 -13.70
CA PHE A 19 -0.22 -6.14 -12.77
C PHE A 19 0.45 -6.05 -11.39
N PHE A 20 1.02 -7.16 -10.90
CA PHE A 20 1.79 -7.15 -9.67
C PHE A 20 3.06 -6.30 -9.77
N LEU A 21 3.82 -6.42 -10.87
CA LEU A 21 5.01 -5.60 -11.10
C LEU A 21 4.67 -4.11 -11.21
N ILE A 22 3.58 -3.78 -11.91
CA ILE A 22 3.07 -2.40 -11.96
C ILE A 22 2.74 -1.92 -10.54
N SER A 23 2.04 -2.74 -9.74
CA SER A 23 1.69 -2.38 -8.35
C SER A 23 2.93 -2.13 -7.49
N LEU A 24 4.00 -2.90 -7.67
CA LEU A 24 5.25 -2.71 -6.92
C LEU A 24 5.94 -1.36 -7.21
N ILE A 25 5.82 -0.83 -8.43
CA ILE A 25 6.42 0.47 -8.80
C ILE A 25 5.83 1.61 -7.98
N PHE A 26 4.54 1.52 -7.63
CA PHE A 26 3.82 2.57 -6.92
C PHE A 26 3.70 2.31 -5.40
N ALA A 27 4.10 1.13 -4.93
CA ALA A 27 3.95 0.74 -3.54
C ALA A 27 4.86 1.55 -2.60
N SER A 28 4.33 2.01 -1.45
CA SER A 28 5.16 2.63 -0.41
C SER A 28 6.06 1.58 0.25
N HIS A 29 7.37 1.86 0.33
CA HIS A 29 8.33 0.95 0.97
C HIS A 29 7.99 0.70 2.44
N THR A 30 7.62 1.77 3.15
CA THR A 30 7.23 1.68 4.56
C THR A 30 5.97 0.81 4.72
N MET A 31 4.99 0.95 3.83
CA MET A 31 3.73 0.21 3.89
C MET A 31 3.89 -1.27 3.50
N ILE A 32 4.75 -1.61 2.53
CA ILE A 32 5.10 -3.00 2.20
C ILE A 32 5.62 -3.73 3.45
N GLN A 33 6.38 -3.06 4.30
CA GLN A 33 6.98 -3.60 5.51
C GLN A 33 6.04 -3.58 6.74
N THR A 34 4.76 -3.31 6.55
CA THR A 34 3.74 -3.54 7.58
C THR A 34 3.33 -5.01 7.62
N LEU A 35 2.76 -5.47 8.73
CA LEU A 35 2.25 -6.85 8.83
C LEU A 35 1.22 -7.17 7.75
N LEU A 36 0.34 -6.20 7.42
CA LEU A 36 -0.66 -6.34 6.38
C LEU A 36 -0.02 -6.39 4.99
N GLY A 37 0.95 -5.52 4.70
CA GLY A 37 1.73 -5.52 3.46
C GLY A 37 2.42 -6.87 3.22
N VAL A 38 3.21 -7.32 4.20
CA VAL A 38 3.92 -8.61 4.12
C VAL A 38 2.95 -9.79 4.05
N GLY A 39 1.88 -9.79 4.86
CA GLY A 39 0.90 -10.88 4.89
C GLY A 39 0.13 -11.03 3.57
N SER A 40 -0.32 -9.91 3.00
CA SER A 40 -1.01 -9.90 1.70
C SER A 40 -0.07 -10.26 0.54
N LEU A 41 1.18 -9.81 0.57
CA LEU A 41 2.21 -10.23 -0.39
C LEU A 41 2.47 -11.73 -0.32
N ALA A 42 2.67 -12.28 0.88
CA ALA A 42 2.91 -13.71 1.09
C ALA A 42 1.73 -14.56 0.58
N TRP A 43 0.50 -14.13 0.87
CA TRP A 43 -0.71 -14.77 0.37
C TRP A 43 -0.76 -14.79 -1.16
N PHE A 44 -0.56 -13.64 -1.81
CA PHE A 44 -0.55 -13.52 -3.26
C PHE A 44 0.51 -14.44 -3.90
N LEU A 45 1.75 -14.38 -3.41
CA LEU A 45 2.86 -15.18 -3.94
C LEU A 45 2.62 -16.68 -3.76
N PHE A 46 2.11 -17.11 -2.60
CA PHE A 46 1.80 -18.51 -2.35
C PHE A 46 0.82 -19.07 -3.38
N PHE A 47 -0.30 -18.38 -3.63
CA PHE A 47 -1.28 -18.85 -4.61
C PHE A 47 -0.78 -18.74 -6.05
N LEU A 48 0.00 -17.72 -6.38
CA LEU A 48 0.60 -17.57 -7.70
C LEU A 48 1.59 -18.69 -8.02
N ILE A 49 2.54 -18.96 -7.11
CA ILE A 49 3.53 -20.03 -7.25
C ILE A 49 2.83 -21.39 -7.34
N ARG A 50 1.83 -21.62 -6.48
CA ARG A 50 1.01 -22.84 -6.53
C ARG A 50 0.32 -23.00 -7.88
N GLU A 51 -0.24 -21.94 -8.44
CA GLU A 51 -0.91 -21.99 -9.75
C GLU A 51 0.07 -22.27 -10.89
N ILE A 52 1.25 -21.64 -10.88
CA ILE A 52 2.34 -21.90 -11.83
C ILE A 52 2.76 -23.38 -11.75
N TYR A 53 2.98 -23.90 -10.55
CA TYR A 53 3.37 -25.29 -10.31
C TYR A 53 2.33 -26.27 -10.87
N LEU A 54 1.05 -26.06 -10.55
CA LEU A 54 -0.05 -26.92 -11.01
C LEU A 54 -0.23 -26.86 -12.53
N ASN A 55 -0.05 -25.68 -13.14
CA ASN A 55 -0.12 -25.53 -14.58
C ASN A 55 1.05 -26.22 -15.29
N ASN A 56 2.27 -26.13 -14.74
CA ASN A 56 3.46 -26.81 -15.27
C ASN A 56 3.32 -28.34 -15.20
N ARG A 57 2.81 -28.88 -14.09
CA ARG A 57 2.53 -30.31 -13.93
C ARG A 57 1.32 -30.82 -14.73
N ARG A 58 0.59 -29.92 -15.43
CA ARG A 58 -0.65 -30.24 -16.16
C ARG A 58 -1.65 -31.04 -15.32
N THR A 59 -1.70 -30.76 -14.02
CA THR A 59 -2.55 -31.49 -13.06
C THR A 59 -4.00 -31.40 -13.49
N GLN A 60 -4.71 -32.54 -13.53
CA GLN A 60 -6.14 -32.55 -13.81
C GLN A 60 -6.88 -31.84 -12.68
N ARG A 61 -7.62 -30.78 -13.03
CA ARG A 61 -8.38 -29.96 -12.09
C ARG A 61 -9.76 -29.68 -12.67
N THR A 62 -10.75 -29.57 -11.80
CA THR A 62 -12.09 -29.16 -12.21
C THR A 62 -12.10 -27.67 -12.57
N ARG A 63 -13.05 -27.25 -13.41
CA ARG A 63 -13.22 -25.82 -13.77
C ARG A 63 -13.41 -24.95 -12.52
N PHE A 64 -14.09 -25.47 -11.50
CA PHE A 64 -14.31 -24.77 -10.24
C PHE A 64 -13.00 -24.55 -9.47
N GLN A 65 -12.17 -25.59 -9.32
CA GLN A 65 -10.86 -25.47 -8.65
C GLN A 65 -9.96 -24.43 -9.31
N VAL A 66 -9.96 -24.37 -10.64
CA VAL A 66 -9.20 -23.37 -11.38
C VAL A 66 -9.74 -21.97 -11.13
N ARG A 67 -11.06 -21.77 -11.20
CA ARG A 67 -11.70 -20.46 -10.93
C ARG A 67 -11.43 -19.99 -9.50
N LEU A 68 -11.54 -20.88 -8.52
CA LEU A 68 -11.26 -20.55 -7.13
C LEU A 68 -9.81 -20.13 -6.93
N SER A 69 -8.85 -20.86 -7.52
CA SER A 69 -7.42 -20.51 -7.44
C SER A 69 -7.15 -19.11 -8.01
N HIS A 70 -7.68 -18.82 -9.21
CA HIS A 70 -7.56 -17.49 -9.80
C HIS A 70 -8.24 -16.41 -8.96
N GLY A 71 -9.41 -16.69 -8.40
CA GLY A 71 -10.11 -15.78 -7.49
C GLY A 71 -9.28 -15.43 -6.25
N LEU A 72 -8.60 -16.42 -5.65
CA LEU A 72 -7.72 -16.21 -4.50
C LEU A 72 -6.47 -15.38 -4.87
N ILE A 73 -5.92 -15.57 -6.06
CA ILE A 73 -4.79 -14.76 -6.56
C ILE A 73 -5.22 -13.32 -6.79
N VAL A 74 -6.35 -13.11 -7.47
CA VAL A 74 -6.90 -11.76 -7.72
C VAL A 74 -7.21 -11.07 -6.39
N LEU A 75 -7.84 -11.76 -5.45
CA LEU A 75 -8.12 -11.21 -4.13
C LEU A 75 -6.83 -10.87 -3.38
N GLY A 76 -5.81 -11.74 -3.45
CA GLY A 76 -4.49 -11.47 -2.86
C GLY A 76 -3.83 -10.23 -3.46
N LEU A 77 -3.91 -10.05 -4.78
CA LEU A 77 -3.36 -8.89 -5.47
C LEU A 77 -4.09 -7.60 -5.08
N LEU A 78 -5.42 -7.64 -4.97
CA LEU A 78 -6.22 -6.50 -4.52
C LEU A 78 -5.89 -6.13 -3.07
N LEU A 79 -5.81 -7.13 -2.18
CA LEU A 79 -5.43 -6.91 -0.78
C LEU A 79 -4.03 -6.31 -0.67
N PHE A 80 -3.07 -6.84 -1.44
CA PHE A 80 -1.72 -6.28 -1.50
C PHE A 80 -1.73 -4.83 -1.98
N ASN A 81 -2.46 -4.53 -3.06
CA ASN A 81 -2.56 -3.17 -3.56
C ASN A 81 -3.17 -2.23 -2.50
N THR A 82 -4.24 -2.63 -1.81
CA THR A 82 -4.81 -1.81 -0.73
C THR A 82 -3.92 -1.66 0.52
N SER A 83 -3.04 -2.63 0.79
CA SER A 83 -2.20 -2.63 2.00
C SER A 83 -0.93 -1.80 1.85
N VAL A 84 -0.44 -1.60 0.63
CA VAL A 84 0.80 -0.86 0.32
C VAL A 84 0.58 0.63 0.04
N HIS A 85 -0.65 1.08 0.18
CA HIS A 85 -1.10 2.48 0.05
C HIS A 85 -1.92 2.87 1.29
N GLN A 86 -2.03 4.16 1.59
CA GLN A 86 -2.83 4.75 2.67
C GLN A 86 -4.35 4.67 2.38
N THR A 87 -4.89 3.46 2.36
CA THR A 87 -6.32 3.19 2.20
C THR A 87 -7.02 3.05 3.56
N VAL A 88 -8.35 3.12 3.56
CA VAL A 88 -9.23 2.76 4.71
C VAL A 88 -8.78 1.45 5.38
N ILE A 89 -8.31 0.47 4.60
CA ILE A 89 -7.92 -0.84 5.13
C ILE A 89 -6.59 -0.76 5.88
N SER A 90 -5.60 -0.05 5.32
CA SER A 90 -4.26 0.06 5.91
C SER A 90 -4.17 1.09 7.04
N THR A 91 -5.13 2.03 7.09
CA THR A 91 -5.27 3.04 8.14
C THR A 91 -6.38 2.72 9.15
N PHE A 92 -7.01 1.55 9.05
CA PHE A 92 -8.10 1.08 9.92
C PHE A 92 -9.28 2.06 10.04
N GLY A 93 -9.77 2.56 8.91
CA GLY A 93 -11.00 3.37 8.86
C GLY A 93 -10.79 4.88 8.94
N GLN A 94 -9.54 5.35 8.96
CA GLN A 94 -9.24 6.73 9.36
C GLN A 94 -8.90 7.67 8.22
N THR A 95 -8.54 7.15 7.03
CA THR A 95 -8.40 7.95 5.81
C THR A 95 -9.53 7.61 4.83
N ASP A 96 -10.36 8.58 4.47
CA ASP A 96 -11.32 8.47 3.34
C ASP A 96 -10.64 8.47 1.97
N MET A 97 -9.31 8.64 1.90
CA MET A 97 -8.63 8.90 0.65
C MET A 97 -8.24 7.62 -0.09
N ILE A 98 -9.07 7.30 -1.07
CA ILE A 98 -8.71 6.59 -2.30
C ILE A 98 -7.68 7.46 -3.04
N GLN A 99 -6.41 7.45 -2.63
CA GLN A 99 -5.35 8.12 -3.41
C GLN A 99 -4.12 7.21 -3.55
N PHE A 100 -4.34 6.11 -4.27
CA PHE A 100 -3.38 5.07 -4.64
C PHE A 100 -2.08 5.55 -5.35
N TRP A 101 -1.85 6.86 -5.56
CA TRP A 101 -0.87 7.35 -6.54
C TRP A 101 -0.11 8.65 -6.17
N GLY A 102 -0.30 9.21 -4.97
CA GLY A 102 0.28 10.51 -4.58
C GLY A 102 0.95 10.51 -3.21
N GLU A 103 1.31 9.32 -2.71
CA GLU A 103 1.96 9.16 -1.42
C GLU A 103 3.45 9.45 -1.52
N HIS A 104 3.94 10.16 -0.53
CA HIS A 104 5.35 10.46 -0.36
C HIS A 104 5.79 10.00 1.02
N GLU A 105 7.04 9.58 1.13
CA GLU A 105 7.61 9.14 2.40
C GLU A 105 8.94 9.86 2.69
N ALA A 106 9.20 10.10 3.97
CA ALA A 106 10.47 10.63 4.45
C ALA A 106 10.75 10.06 5.84
N ALA A 107 12.02 9.69 6.07
CA ALA A 107 12.50 9.42 7.42
C ALA A 107 12.69 10.76 8.15
N ILE A 108 12.13 10.88 9.34
CA ILE A 108 12.23 12.05 10.20
C ILE A 108 12.69 11.64 11.60
N HIS A 109 13.32 12.57 12.31
CA HIS A 109 13.69 12.39 13.71
C HIS A 109 12.97 13.44 14.55
N MET A 110 12.24 13.00 15.56
CA MET A 110 11.50 13.86 16.48
C MET A 110 11.62 13.31 17.90
N ASN A 111 11.87 14.19 18.88
CA ASN A 111 11.95 13.83 20.30
C ASN A 111 12.92 12.67 20.60
N GLY A 112 14.04 12.61 19.88
CA GLY A 112 15.05 11.56 20.02
C GLY A 112 14.65 10.19 19.43
N ARG A 113 13.53 10.10 18.69
CA ARG A 113 13.06 8.87 18.03
C ARG A 113 13.00 9.06 16.51
N ALA A 114 13.21 7.96 15.79
CA ALA A 114 13.13 7.92 14.34
C ALA A 114 11.74 7.45 13.89
N TYR A 115 11.13 8.18 12.96
CA TYR A 115 9.83 7.87 12.38
C TYR A 115 9.91 7.91 10.85
N HIS A 116 8.99 7.19 10.22
CA HIS A 116 8.70 7.30 8.80
C HIS A 116 7.41 8.08 8.64
N LEU A 117 7.53 9.30 8.12
CA LEU A 117 6.41 10.15 7.78
C LEU A 117 5.94 9.79 6.38
N ILE A 118 4.67 9.39 6.25
CA ILE A 118 4.02 9.18 4.95
C ILE A 118 2.93 10.23 4.81
N TRP A 119 2.91 10.95 3.69
CA TRP A 119 1.90 11.96 3.42
C TRP A 119 1.31 11.89 2.02
N THR A 120 0.08 12.38 1.90
CA THR A 120 -0.56 12.70 0.63
C THR A 120 -0.82 14.19 0.54
N LYS A 121 -0.79 14.73 -0.69
CA LYS A 121 -1.07 16.14 -0.98
C LYS A 121 -2.32 16.25 -1.83
N ARG A 122 -3.29 17.06 -1.39
CA ARG A 122 -4.43 17.49 -2.22
C ARG A 122 -4.34 18.99 -2.43
N SER A 123 -4.20 19.41 -3.68
CA SER A 123 -4.14 20.83 -4.04
C SER A 123 -5.27 21.15 -5.00
N PHE A 124 -6.19 22.02 -4.57
CA PHE A 124 -7.24 22.57 -5.43
C PHE A 124 -7.23 24.10 -5.34
N HIS A 125 -7.95 24.68 -4.38
CA HIS A 125 -7.85 26.12 -4.04
C HIS A 125 -6.93 26.36 -2.84
N SER A 126 -6.84 25.38 -1.94
CA SER A 126 -5.87 25.29 -0.85
C SER A 126 -5.08 23.99 -0.98
N THR A 127 -3.94 23.92 -0.32
CA THR A 127 -3.12 22.70 -0.24
C THR A 127 -3.37 22.05 1.10
N THR A 128 -4.01 20.88 1.10
CA THR A 128 -4.13 20.04 2.29
C THR A 128 -3.11 18.91 2.24
N TYR A 129 -2.31 18.80 3.29
CA TYR A 129 -1.45 17.65 3.54
C TYR A 129 -2.11 16.73 4.55
N PHE A 130 -2.09 15.43 4.29
CA PHE A 130 -2.54 14.39 5.21
C PHE A 130 -1.34 13.54 5.60
N TYR A 131 -1.13 13.32 6.88
CA TYR A 131 0.07 12.70 7.42
C TYR A 131 -0.25 11.47 8.26
N ASN A 132 0.59 10.45 8.11
CA ASN A 132 0.68 9.33 9.03
C ASN A 132 2.13 9.08 9.43
N LEU A 133 2.31 8.76 10.70
CA LEU A 133 3.60 8.43 11.29
C LEU A 133 3.69 6.94 11.49
N TYR A 134 4.81 6.38 11.07
CA TYR A 134 5.15 4.98 11.28
C TYR A 134 6.43 4.87 12.10
N GLU A 135 6.41 3.98 13.08
CA GLU A 135 7.58 3.61 13.87
C GLU A 135 7.96 2.17 13.55
N ARG A 136 9.25 1.91 13.42
CA ARG A 136 9.75 0.54 13.27
C ARG A 136 9.76 -0.15 14.63
N ARG A 137 8.95 -1.21 14.79
CA ARG A 137 8.96 -2.06 15.98
C ARG A 137 9.39 -3.46 15.58
N GLY A 138 10.67 -3.76 15.79
CA GLY A 138 11.30 -5.00 15.31
C GLY A 138 11.34 -5.05 13.79
N LEU A 139 10.70 -6.06 13.20
CA LEU A 139 10.72 -6.29 11.76
C LEU A 139 9.70 -5.45 10.98
N PHE A 140 8.68 -4.90 11.64
CA PHE A 140 7.56 -4.25 10.96
C PHE A 140 7.43 -2.78 11.33
N PHE A 141 6.87 -2.01 10.39
CA PHE A 141 6.38 -0.67 10.66
C PHE A 141 4.97 -0.71 11.25
N TYR A 142 4.74 0.17 12.22
CA TYR A 142 3.45 0.35 12.87
C TYR A 142 3.08 1.82 12.83
N ARG A 143 1.84 2.09 12.43
CA ARG A 143 1.29 3.44 12.53
C ARG A 143 1.17 3.82 14.00
N VAL A 144 1.68 4.99 14.37
CA VAL A 144 1.69 5.46 15.77
C VAL A 144 0.67 6.56 16.04
N ASN A 145 0.26 7.30 15.03
CA ASN A 145 -0.81 8.29 15.17
C ASN A 145 -2.18 7.60 15.09
N SER A 146 -3.01 7.81 16.11
CA SER A 146 -4.36 7.24 16.20
C SER A 146 -5.39 7.97 15.36
N GLU A 147 -5.07 9.14 14.80
CA GLU A 147 -5.93 9.90 13.89
C GLU A 147 -5.07 10.50 12.78
N VAL A 148 -5.66 10.71 11.61
CA VAL A 148 -4.95 11.31 10.47
C VAL A 148 -4.68 12.77 10.81
N MET A 149 -3.42 13.15 10.87
CA MET A 149 -3.07 14.56 11.03
C MET A 149 -3.25 15.22 9.66
N SER A 150 -3.98 16.32 9.61
CA SER A 150 -4.13 17.08 8.37
C SER A 150 -3.86 18.55 8.60
N TRP A 151 -3.21 19.18 7.63
CA TRP A 151 -2.95 20.61 7.64
C TRP A 151 -3.31 21.22 6.31
N THR A 152 -4.10 22.28 6.33
CA THR A 152 -4.52 23.01 5.12
C THR A 152 -3.82 24.37 5.07
N ILE A 153 -3.09 24.60 3.99
CA ILE A 153 -2.42 25.84 3.65
C ILE A 153 -3.33 26.60 2.68
N ASN A 154 -3.76 27.79 3.06
CA ASN A 154 -4.60 28.68 2.23
C ASN A 154 -3.73 29.81 1.64
N PRO A 155 -3.41 29.79 0.33
CA PRO A 155 -2.81 30.95 -0.34
C PRO A 155 -3.87 32.05 -0.50
N PRO A 156 -3.55 33.34 -0.29
CA PRO A 156 -2.22 33.93 -0.12
C PRO A 156 -1.76 34.09 1.34
N GLU A 157 -2.58 33.69 2.31
CA GLU A 157 -2.38 33.97 3.74
C GLU A 157 -1.19 33.24 4.35
N GLN A 158 -0.81 32.08 3.78
CA GLN A 158 0.24 31.22 4.32
C GLN A 158 1.22 30.77 3.24
N ARG A 159 2.51 30.77 3.58
CA ARG A 159 3.59 30.26 2.73
C ARG A 159 3.65 28.74 2.84
N ASP A 160 3.65 28.05 1.69
CA ASP A 160 3.86 26.59 1.65
C ASP A 160 5.37 26.28 1.84
N TYR A 161 5.72 25.78 3.02
CA TYR A 161 7.09 25.39 3.37
C TYR A 161 7.43 23.94 2.95
N GLY A 162 6.47 23.23 2.34
CA GLY A 162 6.56 21.82 1.99
C GLY A 162 6.16 20.90 3.15
N ALA A 163 5.68 19.71 2.77
CA ALA A 163 5.00 18.76 3.66
C ALA A 163 5.74 18.48 4.98
N VAL A 164 7.04 18.17 4.92
CA VAL A 164 7.84 17.81 6.11
C VAL A 164 8.01 19.00 7.05
N ARG A 165 8.28 20.20 6.53
CA ARG A 165 8.46 21.40 7.38
C ARG A 165 7.15 21.82 8.03
N THR A 166 6.05 21.78 7.27
CA THR A 166 4.70 22.03 7.79
C THR A 166 4.36 21.05 8.92
N PHE A 167 4.72 19.77 8.75
CA PHE A 167 4.51 18.75 9.78
C PHE A 167 5.31 19.04 11.06
N LEU A 168 6.60 19.34 10.94
CA LEU A 168 7.46 19.61 12.10
C LEU A 168 7.03 20.87 12.85
N TYR A 169 6.72 21.95 12.13
CA TYR A 169 6.32 23.23 12.72
C TYR A 169 5.03 23.09 13.55
N HIS A 170 3.97 22.48 12.98
CA HIS A 170 2.71 22.31 13.69
C HIS A 170 2.72 21.15 14.68
N GLY A 171 3.57 20.13 14.46
CA GLY A 171 3.77 19.04 15.42
C GLY A 171 4.35 19.52 16.75
N GLU A 172 5.27 20.50 16.71
CA GLU A 172 5.80 21.17 17.90
C GLU A 172 4.72 22.00 18.62
N GLU A 173 3.92 22.77 17.88
CA GLU A 173 2.82 23.58 18.46
C GLU A 173 1.71 22.75 19.10
N GLN A 174 1.42 21.56 18.56
CA GLN A 174 0.35 20.66 19.03
C GLN A 174 0.80 19.65 20.09
N GLY A 175 2.07 19.68 20.50
CA GLY A 175 2.59 18.77 21.52
C GLY A 175 2.61 17.30 21.08
N VAL A 176 2.81 17.04 19.78
CA VAL A 176 3.03 15.69 19.25
C VAL A 176 4.35 15.17 19.85
N LYS A 177 4.23 14.36 20.92
CA LYS A 177 5.34 13.74 21.64
C LYS A 177 5.78 12.43 20.99
#